data_AF-A0A022R4C6-F1
#
_entry.id   AF-A0A022R4C6-F1
#
_cell.length_a   1.000
_cell.length_b   1.000
_cell.length_c   1.000
_cell.angle_alpha   90.00
_cell.angle_beta   90.00
_cell.angle_gamma   90.00
#
_symmetry.space_group_name_H-M   'P 1'
#
loop_
_entity.id
_entity.type
_entity.pdbx_description
1 polymer ?
#
loop_
_entity_poly.entity_id
_entity_poly.type
_entity_poly.pdbx_seq_one_letter_code
_entity_poly.pdbx_strand_id
1 'polypeptide(L)' 'MAVDLKKCYIDMIYQLGDSLSDTGNYIRESKSGGESAYAKLPYGETFFNKPTGRCSNGRLVIDYLGNFE' A
#
# COMPACT_ATOMS: atom_id res chain seq x y z
N MET A 1 -9.80 -12.16 3.27
CA MET A 1 -9.04 -13.37 3.62
C MET A 1 -7.61 -12.96 3.72
N ALA A 2 -7.03 -12.98 4.91
CA ALA A 2 -5.61 -12.85 5.07
C ALA A 2 -5.02 -14.24 5.28
N VAL A 3 -3.87 -14.50 4.67
CA VAL A 3 -3.17 -15.76 4.82
C VAL A 3 -2.52 -15.79 6.19
N ASP A 4 -2.74 -16.85 6.96
CA ASP A 4 -1.97 -17.10 8.18
C ASP A 4 -0.56 -17.58 7.80
N LEU A 5 0.32 -16.60 7.57
CA LEU A 5 1.70 -16.81 7.14
C LEU A 5 2.53 -17.63 8.14
N LYS A 6 2.15 -17.61 9.43
CA LYS A 6 2.86 -18.38 10.46
C LYS A 6 2.69 -19.88 10.29
N LYS A 7 1.56 -20.35 9.72
CA LYS A 7 1.41 -21.76 9.31
C LYS A 7 2.42 -22.19 8.24
N CYS A 8 2.95 -21.24 7.48
CA CYS A 8 3.95 -21.47 6.45
C CYS A 8 5.38 -21.16 6.93
N TYR A 9 5.59 -20.91 8.22
CA TYR A 9 6.89 -20.49 8.78
C TYR A 9 7.46 -19.23 8.14
N ILE A 10 6.59 -18.32 7.66
CA ILE A 10 6.99 -17.03 7.12
C ILE A 10 6.87 -15.99 8.23
N ASP A 11 8.01 -15.44 8.65
CA ASP A 11 8.05 -14.46 9.73
C ASP A 11 7.82 -13.03 9.25
N MET A 12 8.32 -12.69 8.06
CA MET A 12 8.32 -11.33 7.51
C MET A 12 8.19 -11.36 5.98
N ILE A 13 7.59 -10.32 5.42
CA ILE A 13 7.56 -10.06 3.97
C ILE A 13 8.31 -8.76 3.70
N TYR A 14 9.27 -8.82 2.77
CA TYR A 14 9.90 -7.64 2.19
C TYR A 14 9.38 -7.49 0.76
N GLN A 15 8.79 -6.34 0.47
CA GLN A 15 8.24 -6.04 -0.84
C GLN A 15 9.08 -4.98 -1.55
N LEU A 16 9.43 -5.26 -2.80
CA LEU A 16 10.15 -4.35 -3.69
C LEU A 16 9.36 -4.23 -4.99
N GLY A 17 9.47 -3.09 -5.66
CA GLY A 17 8.82 -2.85 -6.93
C GLY A 17 8.58 -1.38 -7.20
N ASP A 18 7.48 -1.11 -7.89
CA ASP A 18 7.02 0.20 -8.33
C ASP A 18 5.68 0.58 -7.68
N SER A 19 4.89 1.40 -8.38
CA SER A 19 3.57 1.86 -7.98
C SER A 19 2.59 0.75 -7.54
N LEU A 20 2.68 -0.46 -8.09
CA LEU A 20 1.80 -1.58 -7.70
C LEU A 20 2.13 -2.14 -6.32
N SER A 21 3.34 -1.86 -5.84
CA SER A 21 3.85 -2.31 -4.55
C SER A 21 3.99 -1.20 -3.51
N ASP A 22 3.99 0.05 -3.96
CA ASP A 22 4.29 1.19 -3.12
C ASP A 22 3.14 1.55 -2.19
N THR A 23 3.37 1.39 -0.88
CA THR A 23 2.41 1.74 0.17
C THR A 23 2.46 3.21 0.60
N GLY A 24 3.29 4.04 -0.05
CA GLY A 24 3.38 5.50 0.18
C GLY A 24 4.79 6.09 0.18
N ASN A 25 5.81 5.34 -0.24
CA ASN A 25 7.18 5.83 -0.37
C ASN A 25 7.28 6.96 -1.38
N TYR A 26 6.64 6.88 -2.54
CA TYR A 26 6.73 7.93 -3.55
C TYR A 26 6.29 9.29 -3.01
N ILE A 27 5.20 9.36 -2.23
CA ILE A 27 4.71 10.62 -1.67
C ILE A 27 5.63 11.20 -0.59
N ARG A 28 6.48 10.36 0.04
CA ARG A 28 7.41 10.75 1.11
C ARG A 28 8.80 11.11 0.57
N GLU A 29 9.29 10.37 -0.40
CA GLU A 29 10.69 10.43 -0.84
C GLU A 29 10.87 11.25 -2.13
N SER A 30 9.82 11.38 -2.96
CA SER A 30 9.87 12.21 -4.17
C SER A 30 9.65 13.69 -3.85
N LYS A 31 10.45 14.57 -4.46
CA LYS A 31 10.26 16.03 -4.38
C LYS A 31 8.85 16.48 -4.79
N SER A 32 8.26 15.77 -5.74
CA SER A 32 6.90 16.03 -6.27
C SER A 32 5.86 15.08 -5.69
N GLY A 33 6.22 14.28 -4.69
CA GLY A 33 5.37 13.24 -4.12
C GLY A 33 4.06 13.78 -3.54
N GLY A 34 4.13 14.85 -2.74
CA GLY A 34 2.97 15.51 -2.14
C GLY A 34 2.03 16.19 -3.15
N GLU A 35 2.51 16.49 -4.36
CA GLU A 35 1.71 17.11 -5.43
C GLU A 35 0.99 16.07 -6.30
N SER A 36 1.44 14.81 -6.23
CA SER A 36 0.94 13.72 -7.05
C SER A 36 -0.55 13.46 -6.87
N ALA A 37 -1.16 12.84 -7.88
CA ALA A 37 -2.56 12.41 -7.79
C ALA A 37 -2.78 11.42 -6.64
N TYR A 38 -1.78 10.59 -6.32
CA TYR A 38 -1.85 9.55 -5.29
C TYR A 38 -1.95 10.12 -3.86
N ALA A 39 -1.54 11.38 -3.66
CA ALA A 39 -1.68 12.09 -2.39
C ALA A 39 -3.08 12.68 -2.17
N LYS A 40 -4.03 12.45 -3.10
CA LYS A 40 -5.37 13.05 -3.10
C LYS A 40 -6.44 11.97 -3.34
N LEU A 41 -7.68 12.29 -3.01
CA LEU A 41 -8.81 11.46 -3.45
C LEU A 41 -8.86 11.44 -4.99
N PRO A 42 -9.23 10.30 -5.61
CA PRO A 42 -9.85 9.13 -4.98
C PRO A 42 -8.87 8.10 -4.40
N TYR A 43 -7.55 8.31 -4.38
CA TYR A 43 -6.58 7.26 -4.04
C TYR A 43 -6.58 6.86 -2.55
N GLY A 44 -7.43 5.89 -2.21
CA GLY A 44 -7.64 5.32 -0.87
C GLY A 44 -9.09 5.42 -0.37
N GLU A 45 -10.00 5.98 -1.18
CA GLU A 45 -11.41 6.21 -0.83
C GLU A 45 -12.16 4.89 -0.57
N THR A 46 -11.95 3.85 -1.37
CA THR A 46 -12.75 2.61 -1.32
C THR A 46 -12.52 1.79 -0.05
N PHE A 47 -11.34 1.88 0.57
CA PHE A 47 -10.98 1.04 1.73
C PHE A 47 -10.55 1.86 2.96
N PHE A 48 -9.65 2.83 2.77
CA PHE A 48 -9.10 3.61 3.88
C PHE A 48 -9.90 4.88 4.17
N ASN A 49 -10.80 5.28 3.26
CA ASN A 49 -11.62 6.49 3.33
C ASN A 49 -10.78 7.78 3.50
N LYS A 50 -9.53 7.78 3.01
CA LYS A 50 -8.62 8.92 3.02
C LYS A 50 -7.54 8.74 1.95
N PRO A 51 -6.89 9.83 1.50
CA PRO A 51 -5.69 9.72 0.66
C PRO A 51 -4.60 8.90 1.36
N THR A 52 -3.98 7.98 0.64
CA THR A 52 -2.94 7.09 1.20
C THR A 52 -1.56 7.26 0.57
N GLY A 53 -1.46 7.89 -0.60
CA GLY A 53 -0.22 7.90 -1.37
C GLY A 53 -0.02 6.65 -2.23
N ARG A 54 -0.94 5.69 -2.18
CA ARG A 54 -0.90 4.46 -2.96
C ARG A 54 -1.46 4.71 -4.35
N CYS A 55 -0.93 4.04 -5.36
CA CYS A 55 -1.46 4.09 -6.72
C CYS A 55 -2.72 3.20 -6.89
N SER A 56 -3.60 3.18 -5.88
CA SER A 56 -4.86 2.42 -5.85
C SER A 56 -5.92 3.19 -5.06
N ASN A 57 -7.20 2.97 -5.40
CA ASN A 57 -8.33 3.47 -4.61
C ASN A 57 -8.55 2.64 -3.32
N GLY A 58 -7.82 1.55 -3.14
CA GLY A 58 -7.92 0.72 -1.94
C GLY A 58 -6.64 -0.04 -1.64
N ARG A 59 -6.80 -1.33 -1.33
CA ARG A 59 -5.69 -2.22 -0.99
C ARG A 59 -4.80 -2.53 -2.19
N LEU A 60 -3.54 -2.80 -1.91
CA LEU A 60 -2.55 -3.43 -2.79
C LEU A 60 -2.47 -4.93 -2.47
N VAL A 61 -1.79 -5.71 -3.32
CA VAL A 61 -1.64 -7.16 -3.13
C VAL A 61 -1.08 -7.52 -1.75
N ILE A 62 -0.15 -6.70 -1.24
CA ILE A 62 0.49 -6.92 0.05
C ILE A 62 -0.48 -6.86 1.23
N ASP A 63 -1.57 -6.07 1.16
CA ASP A 63 -2.55 -6.00 2.25
C ASP A 63 -3.43 -7.25 2.32
N TYR A 64 -3.43 -8.09 1.27
CA TYR A 64 -4.07 -9.41 1.31
C TYR A 64 -3.12 -10.51 1.78
N LEU A 65 -1.81 -10.28 1.64
CA LEU A 65 -0.77 -11.23 2.04
C LEU A 65 -0.36 -11.04 3.50
N GLY A 66 -0.19 -9.80 3.95
CA GLY A 66 0.12 -9.46 5.34
C GLY A 66 -1.10 -8.93 6.06
N ASN A 67 -1.30 -9.37 7.31
CA ASN A 67 -2.27 -8.78 8.23
C ASN A 67 -1.77 -7.41 8.71
N PHE A 68 -1.85 -6.40 7.84
CA PHE A 68 -1.62 -5.02 8.24
C PHE A 68 -2.99 -4.43 8.61
N GLU A 69 -3.29 -4.43 9.92
CA GLU A 69 -4.40 -3.66 10.50
C GLU A 69 -4.15 -2.14 10.35
#